data_AF-L1LSK9-F1
#
_entry.id   AF-L1LSK9-F1
#
_cell.length_a   1.000
_cell.length_b   1.000
_cell.length_c   1.000
_cell.angle_alpha   90.00
_cell.angle_beta   90.00
_cell.angle_gamma   90.00
#
_symmetry.space_group_name_H-M   'P 1'
#
loop_
_entity.id
_entity.type
_entity.pdbx_description
1 polymer ?
#
loop_
_entity_poly.entity_id
_entity_poly.type
_entity_poly.pdbx_seq_one_letter_code
_entity_poly.pdbx_strand_id
1 'polypeptide(L)' 'MRGLEKFVSLRFVALLAFIALGAALHNAGKVGFWGMLAIMMVPNVFFALLRSRRPDDGRQ' A
#
# COMPACT_ATOMS: atom_id res chain seq x y z
N MET A 1 -16.69 -9.14 -12.17
CA MET A 1 -16.52 -7.94 -11.30
C MET A 1 -15.90 -8.24 -9.92
N ARG A 2 -15.99 -9.48 -9.36
CA ARG A 2 -15.39 -9.87 -8.06
C ARG A 2 -13.88 -9.62 -7.87
N GLY A 3 -13.08 -9.63 -8.92
CA GLY A 3 -11.62 -9.49 -8.82
C GLY A 3 -11.15 -8.05 -8.53
N LEU A 4 -11.86 -7.04 -9.06
CA LEU A 4 -11.47 -5.64 -8.93
C LEU A 4 -11.80 -5.12 -7.51
N GLU A 5 -12.99 -5.44 -7.01
CA GLU A 5 -13.44 -5.05 -5.66
C GLU A 5 -12.53 -5.63 -4.56
N LYS A 6 -12.09 -6.89 -4.71
CA LYS A 6 -11.19 -7.54 -3.74
C LYS A 6 -9.82 -6.86 -3.68
N PHE A 7 -9.29 -6.41 -4.82
CA PHE A 7 -8.03 -5.67 -4.90
C PHE A 7 -8.14 -4.26 -4.29
N VAL A 8 -9.26 -3.58 -4.51
CA VAL A 8 -9.54 -2.26 -3.93
C VAL A 8 -9.66 -2.35 -2.42
N SER A 9 -10.43 -3.32 -1.91
CA SER A 9 -10.56 -3.55 -0.46
C SER A 9 -9.23 -3.94 0.20
N LEU A 10 -8.43 -4.80 -0.45
CA LEU A 10 -7.11 -5.17 0.08
C LEU A 10 -6.15 -3.98 0.12
N ARG A 11 -6.17 -3.12 -0.91
CA ARG A 11 -5.39 -1.88 -0.93
C ARG A 11 -5.82 -0.93 0.18
N PHE A 12 -7.11 -0.79 0.41
CA PHE A 12 -7.65 0.08 1.46
C PHE A 12 -7.23 -0.39 2.86
N VAL A 13 -7.37 -1.68 3.14
CA VAL A 13 -6.95 -2.28 4.42
C VAL A 13 -5.44 -2.15 4.63
N ALA A 14 -4.64 -2.41 3.60
CA ALA A 14 -3.19 -2.22 3.67
C ALA A 14 -2.83 -0.75 3.95
N LEU A 15 -3.49 0.21 3.28
CA LEU A 15 -3.24 1.62 3.51
C LEU A 15 -3.50 2.01 4.96
N LEU A 16 -4.64 1.59 5.53
CA LEU A 16 -4.98 1.83 6.93
C LEU A 16 -3.95 1.21 7.89
N ALA A 17 -3.51 -0.03 7.63
CA ALA A 17 -2.50 -0.69 8.44
C ALA A 17 -1.16 0.07 8.43
N PHE A 18 -0.70 0.53 7.26
CA PHE A 18 0.54 1.29 7.14
C PHE A 18 0.44 2.70 7.73
N ILE A 19 -0.73 3.35 7.65
CA ILE A 19 -0.97 4.64 8.31
C ILE A 19 -0.91 4.47 9.83
N ALA A 20 -1.60 3.46 10.37
CA ALA A 20 -1.58 3.19 11.81
C ALA A 20 -0.17 2.83 12.30
N LEU A 21 0.57 2.01 11.53
CA LEU A 21 1.96 1.67 11.82
C LEU A 21 2.86 2.90 11.80
N GLY A 22 2.73 3.75 10.77
CA GLY A 22 3.48 4.99 10.64
C GLY A 22 3.20 5.96 11.78
N ALA A 23 1.92 6.14 12.15
CA ALA A 23 1.51 6.99 13.26
C ALA A 23 2.02 6.47 14.62
N ALA A 24 2.00 5.15 14.83
CA ALA A 24 2.52 4.53 16.06
C ALA A 24 4.05 4.67 16.17
N LEU A 25 4.78 4.38 15.09
CA LEU A 25 6.23 4.53 15.06
C LEU A 25 6.66 5.99 15.15
N HIS A 26 5.88 6.92 14.58
CA HIS A 26 6.13 8.37 14.66
C HIS A 26 5.90 8.89 16.08
N ASN A 27 4.82 8.48 16.75
CA ASN A 27 4.59 8.84 18.16
C ASN A 27 5.65 8.25 19.09
N ALA A 28 6.19 7.07 18.78
CA ALA A 28 7.29 6.49 19.54
C ALA A 28 8.66 7.16 19.27
N GLY A 29 8.73 8.19 18.42
CA GLY A 29 9.95 8.90 18.06
C GLY A 29 10.94 8.08 17.22
N LYS A 30 10.54 6.89 16.72
CA LYS A 30 11.42 6.01 15.93
C LYS A 30 11.52 6.39 14.47
N VAL A 31 10.50 7.09 13.94
CA VAL A 31 10.49 7.61 12.58
C VAL A 31 10.11 9.08 12.61
N GLY A 32 11.01 9.93 12.10
CA GLY A 32 10.70 11.32 11.82
C GLY A 32 9.91 11.47 10.50
N PHE A 33 9.87 12.70 9.99
CA PHE A 33 9.16 13.05 8.75
C PHE A 33 9.49 12.13 7.56
N TRP A 34 10.79 11.86 7.34
CA TRP A 34 11.25 11.00 6.25
C TRP A 34 10.83 9.53 6.39
N GLY A 35 10.81 9.02 7.62
CA GLY A 35 10.36 7.65 7.89
C GLY A 35 8.85 7.52 7.69
N MET A 36 8.08 8.53 8.10
CA MET A 36 6.64 8.56 7.88
C MET A 36 6.29 8.63 6.38
N LEU A 37 7.03 9.45 5.62
CA LEU A 37 6.87 9.56 4.17
C LEU A 37 7.19 8.25 3.45
N ALA A 38 8.27 7.56 3.87
CA ALA A 38 8.61 6.24 3.35
C ALA A 38 7.50 5.21 3.63
N ILE A 39 7.02 5.12 4.88
CA ILE A 39 5.96 4.17 5.28
C ILE A 39 4.66 4.39 4.51
N MET A 40 4.28 5.65 4.27
CA MET A 40 3.08 5.97 3.48
C MET A 40 3.23 5.57 2.00
N MET A 41 4.44 5.62 1.43
CA MET A 41 4.68 5.25 0.04
C MET A 41 4.73 3.74 -0.19
N VAL A 42 5.08 2.94 0.82
CA VAL A 42 5.19 1.47 0.72
C VAL A 42 3.95 0.80 0.10
N PRO A 43 2.72 1.00 0.59
CA PRO A 43 1.55 0.38 0.00
C PRO A 43 1.34 0.84 -1.45
N ASN A 44 1.57 2.13 -1.75
CA ASN A 44 1.39 2.64 -3.11
C ASN A 44 2.37 1.99 -4.11
N VAL A 45 3.65 1.84 -3.73
CA VAL A 45 4.68 1.16 -4.53
C VAL A 45 4.39 -0.34 -4.66
N PHE A 46 3.98 -1.00 -3.57
CA PHE A 46 3.64 -2.42 -3.57
C PHE A 46 2.49 -2.74 -4.52
N PHE A 47 1.41 -1.95 -4.49
CA PHE A 47 0.29 -2.10 -5.42
C PHE A 47 0.65 -1.71 -6.87
N ALA A 48 1.53 -0.73 -7.07
CA ALA A 48 2.05 -0.40 -8.39
C ALA A 48 2.85 -1.56 -9.00
N LEU A 49 3.71 -2.21 -8.21
CA LEU A 49 4.46 -3.40 -8.62
C LEU A 49 3.53 -4.59 -8.89
N LEU A 50 2.55 -4.85 -8.03
CA LEU A 50 1.55 -5.89 -8.25
C LEU A 50 0.72 -5.65 -9.52
N ARG A 51 0.38 -4.39 -9.81
CA ARG A 51 -0.29 -4.01 -11.06
C ARG A 51 0.60 -4.25 -12.27
N SER A 52 1.89 -3.92 -12.19
CA SER A 52 2.84 -4.13 -13.28
C SER A 52 3.22 -5.60 -13.50
N ARG A 53 3.08 -6.43 -12.45
CA ARG A 53 3.29 -7.89 -12.51
C ARG A 53 2.03 -8.68 -12.86
N ARG A 54 0.91 -8.02 -13.09
CA ARG A 54 -0.24 -8.65 -13.75
C ARG A 54 0.01 -8.46 -15.25
N PRO A 55 0.68 -9.40 -15.94
CA PRO A 55 0.67 -9.37 -17.38
C PRO A 55 -0.80 -9.36 -17.82
N ASP A 56 -0.98 -8.66 -18.92
CA ASP A 56 -2.16 -8.59 -19.74
C ASP A 56 -2.52 -10.03 -20.23
N ASP A 57 -2.95 -10.92 -19.34
CA ASP A 57 -3.53 -12.24 -19.65
C ASP A 57 -4.94 -12.03 -20.22
N GLY A 58 -5.02 -11.32 -21.33
CA GLY A 58 -6.28 -10.94 -21.94
C GLY A 58 -6.18 -10.12 -23.23
N ARG A 59 -4.99 -9.88 -23.79
CA ARG A 59 -4.89 -9.32 -25.14
C ARG A 59 -4.77 -10.42 -26.20
N GLN A 60 -5.94 -10.66 -26.80
CA GLN A 60 -6.28 -11.37 -28.06
C GLN A 60 -6.89 -12.75 -27.90
#